data_AF-A0A2X2JXL1-F1
#
_entry.id   AF-A0A2X2JXL1-F1
#
_cell.length_a   1.000
_cell.length_b   1.000
_cell.length_c   1.000
_cell.angle_alpha   90.00
_cell.angle_beta   90.00
_cell.angle_gamma   90.00
#
_symmetry.space_group_name_H-M   'P 1'
#
loop_
_entity.id
_entity.type
_entity.pdbx_description
1 polymer ?
#
loop_
_entity_poly.entity_id
_entity_poly.type
_entity_poly.pdbx_seq_one_letter_code
_entity_poly.pdbx_strand_id
1 'polypeptide(L)'
;MNIVGHHHISMYTKDAKRNKDFYTNVLGLRLVEKSVNQDNPSMYHLFYGDEVGTAGTILSFLKFPMRVISSQVLKRFIDFHY
;
A
#
# COMPACT_ATOMS: atom_id res chain seq x y z
N MET A 1 17.74 22.40 5.82
CA MET A 1 17.08 21.09 5.99
C MET A 1 17.59 20.18 4.88
N ASN A 2 18.02 18.95 5.18
CA ASN A 2 18.55 18.02 4.19
C ASN A 2 17.59 16.82 4.04
N ILE A 3 17.32 16.40 2.80
CA ILE A 3 16.52 15.20 2.52
C ILE A 3 17.48 14.03 2.38
N VAL A 4 17.44 13.11 3.34
CA VAL A 4 18.42 12.02 3.45
C VAL A 4 18.18 10.86 2.47
N GLY A 5 17.01 10.80 1.83
CA GLY A 5 16.66 9.77 0.86
C GLY A 5 15.17 9.46 0.83
N HIS A 6 14.81 8.35 0.19
CA HIS A 6 13.46 7.82 0.24
C HIS A 6 13.12 7.31 1.63
N HIS A 7 11.88 7.55 2.08
CA HIS A 7 11.39 7.08 3.36
C HIS A 7 10.49 5.85 3.19
N HIS A 8 9.48 5.95 2.32
CA HIS A 8 8.66 4.82 1.87
C HIS A 8 7.98 5.18 0.54
N ILE A 9 7.40 4.19 -0.14
CA ILE A 9 6.50 4.38 -1.29
C ILE A 9 5.15 3.73 -0.96
N SER A 10 4.06 4.41 -1.33
CA SER A 10 2.69 3.96 -1.05
C SER A 10 1.92 3.71 -2.33
N MET A 11 1.21 2.58 -2.40
CA MET A 11 0.46 2.14 -3.58
C MET A 11 -0.92 1.59 -3.18
N TYR A 12 -1.75 1.30 -4.18
CA TYR A 12 -3.05 0.65 -3.98
C TYR A 12 -3.00 -0.84 -4.32
N THR A 13 -3.84 -1.63 -3.64
CA THR A 13 -4.09 -3.02 -4.00
C THR A 13 -5.58 -3.37 -3.95
N LYS A 14 -6.02 -4.23 -4.86
CA LYS A 14 -7.38 -4.78 -4.89
C LYS A 14 -7.53 -5.93 -3.89
N ASP A 15 -6.52 -6.79 -3.79
CA ASP A 15 -6.55 -8.02 -2.99
C ASP A 15 -5.37 -8.06 -2.02
N ALA A 16 -5.68 -7.82 -0.73
CA ALA A 16 -4.72 -7.85 0.36
C ALA A 16 -4.07 -9.23 0.57
N LYS A 17 -4.76 -10.34 0.26
CA LYS A 17 -4.19 -11.67 0.45
C LYS A 17 -3.13 -11.97 -0.61
N ARG A 18 -3.44 -11.69 -1.88
CA ARG A 18 -2.48 -11.83 -2.99
C ARG A 18 -1.32 -10.85 -2.85
N ASN A 19 -1.60 -9.62 -2.40
CA ASN A 19 -0.57 -8.64 -2.10
C ASN A 19 0.38 -9.15 -1.01
N LYS A 20 -0.14 -9.58 0.15
CA LYS A 20 0.69 -10.13 1.22
C LYS A 20 1.52 -11.31 0.73
N ASP A 21 0.90 -12.27 0.06
CA ASP A 21 1.58 -13.46 -0.46
C ASP A 21 2.77 -13.08 -1.36
N PHE A 22 2.58 -12.14 -2.27
CA PHE A 22 3.65 -11.68 -3.14
C PHE A 22 4.78 -10.99 -2.36
N TYR A 23 4.45 -9.98 -1.55
CA TYR A 23 5.48 -9.19 -0.86
C TYR A 23 6.20 -9.97 0.24
N THR A 24 5.54 -10.94 0.89
CA THR A 24 6.18 -11.77 1.92
C THR A 24 6.84 -13.03 1.38
N ASN A 25 6.16 -13.78 0.50
CA ASN A 25 6.62 -15.12 0.13
C ASN A 25 7.43 -15.12 -1.17
N VAL A 26 7.13 -14.21 -2.12
CA VAL A 26 7.90 -14.10 -3.37
C VAL A 26 9.09 -13.17 -3.18
N LEU A 27 8.87 -11.99 -2.59
CA LEU A 27 9.94 -10.98 -2.40
C LEU A 27 10.67 -11.09 -1.06
N GLY A 28 10.17 -11.87 -0.12
CA GLY A 28 10.84 -12.09 1.17
C GLY A 28 10.78 -10.92 2.14
N LEU A 29 9.91 -9.91 1.92
CA LEU A 29 9.77 -8.78 2.83
C LEU A 29 8.98 -9.17 4.08
N ARG A 30 9.25 -8.50 5.19
CA ARG A 30 8.47 -8.67 6.42
C ARG A 30 7.24 -7.79 6.37
N LEU A 31 6.07 -8.32 6.73
CA LEU A 31 4.91 -7.49 7.07
C LEU A 31 5.19 -6.82 8.42
N VAL A 32 5.66 -5.58 8.41
CA VAL A 32 6.09 -4.83 9.60
C VAL A 32 4.93 -4.19 10.34
N GLU A 33 3.88 -3.79 9.62
CA GLU A 33 2.67 -3.23 10.21
C GLU A 33 1.42 -3.60 9.39
N LYS A 34 0.31 -3.81 10.11
CA LYS A 34 -1.03 -3.87 9.55
C LYS A 34 -1.92 -2.91 10.34
N SER A 35 -2.40 -1.87 9.70
CA SER A 35 -3.28 -0.87 10.29
C SER A 35 -4.41 -0.52 9.32
N VAL A 36 -5.03 0.63 9.53
CA VAL A 36 -6.09 1.18 8.68
C VAL A 36 -5.70 2.58 8.23
N ASN A 37 -6.21 3.00 7.07
CA ASN A 37 -6.00 4.37 6.59
C ASN A 37 -6.56 5.36 7.62
N GLN A 38 -5.75 6.35 8.02
CA GLN A 38 -6.13 7.39 8.98
C GLN A 38 -7.29 8.26 8.46
N ASP A 39 -7.38 8.45 7.14
CA ASP A 39 -8.48 9.19 6.50
C ASP A 39 -9.73 8.32 6.29
N ASN A 40 -9.56 7.00 6.21
CA ASN A 40 -10.65 6.05 6.00
C ASN A 40 -10.39 4.71 6.70
N PRO A 41 -10.86 4.55 7.96
CA PRO A 41 -10.63 3.34 8.74
C PRO A 41 -11.21 2.05 8.14
N SER A 42 -12.06 2.14 7.10
CA SER A 42 -12.57 0.97 6.37
C SER A 42 -11.55 0.38 5.40
N MET A 43 -10.42 1.05 5.16
CA MET A 43 -9.37 0.62 4.24
C MET A 43 -8.17 0.09 5.02
N TYR A 44 -7.80 -1.17 4.78
CA TYR A 44 -6.55 -1.70 5.34
C TYR A 44 -5.34 -1.00 4.74
N HIS A 45 -4.34 -0.77 5.58
CA HIS A 45 -3.03 -0.27 5.20
C HIS A 45 -1.97 -1.29 5.64
N LEU A 46 -1.28 -1.89 4.67
CA LEU A 46 -0.26 -2.91 4.90
C LEU A 46 1.11 -2.33 4.65
N PHE A 47 2.09 -2.59 5.52
CA PHE A 47 3.46 -2.11 5.38
C PHE A 47 4.42 -3.30 5.32
N TYR A 48 5.26 -3.32 4.29
CA TYR A 48 6.29 -4.33 4.09
C TYR A 48 7.66 -3.66 4.09
N GLY A 49 8.67 -4.29 4.69
CA GLY A 49 10.03 -3.76 4.71
C GLY A 49 11.05 -4.80 5.15
N ASP A 50 12.21 -4.32 5.59
CA ASP A 50 13.19 -5.15 6.29
C ASP A 50 12.67 -5.62 7.66
N GLU A 51 13.54 -6.22 8.48
CA GLU A 51 13.15 -6.83 9.75
C GLU A 51 12.45 -5.85 10.72
N VAL A 52 12.80 -4.56 10.66
CA VAL A 52 12.34 -3.54 11.62
C VAL A 52 11.57 -2.40 10.96
N GLY A 53 11.46 -2.38 9.63
CA GLY A 53 10.83 -1.29 8.86
C GLY A 53 11.71 -0.05 8.79
N THR A 54 12.98 -0.19 8.40
CA THR A 54 13.91 0.95 8.25
C THR A 54 13.47 1.89 7.12
N ALA A 55 13.60 3.20 7.32
CA ALA A 55 13.34 4.20 6.29
C ALA A 55 14.11 3.89 5.00
N GLY A 56 13.42 3.96 3.86
CA GLY A 56 13.94 3.62 2.53
C GLY A 56 13.68 2.18 2.11
N THR A 57 13.27 1.29 3.03
CA THR A 57 12.93 -0.10 2.73
C THR A 57 11.43 -0.35 2.61
N ILE A 58 10.61 0.60 3.06
CA ILE A 58 9.18 0.38 3.27
C ILE A 58 8.39 0.56 1.96
N LEU A 59 7.59 -0.45 1.64
CA LEU A 59 6.50 -0.41 0.67
C LEU A 59 5.16 -0.53 1.40
N SER A 60 4.24 0.39 1.16
CA SER A 60 2.92 0.37 1.79
C SER A 60 1.78 0.24 0.79
N PHE A 61 0.69 -0.43 1.21
CA PHE A 61 -0.46 -0.72 0.37
C PHE A 61 -1.78 -0.41 1.04
N LEU A 62 -2.58 0.42 0.39
CA LEU A 62 -3.97 0.66 0.73
C LEU A 62 -4.87 -0.34 -0.01
N LYS A 63 -5.65 -1.13 0.72
CA LYS A 63 -6.66 -2.02 0.14
C LYS A 63 -7.92 -1.21 -0.18
N PHE A 64 -8.39 -1.28 -1.43
CA PHE A 64 -9.68 -0.71 -1.79
C PHE A 64 -10.82 -1.27 -0.92
N PRO A 65 -11.73 -0.41 -0.42
CA PRO A 65 -12.92 -0.88 0.25
C PRO A 65 -13.80 -1.59 -0.77
N MET A 66 -14.21 -2.83 -0.50
CA MET A 66 -15.02 -3.62 -1.44
C MET A 66 -16.43 -3.07 -1.67
N ARG A 67 -16.82 -2.00 -0.96
CA ARG A 67 -18.13 -1.37 -1.08
C ARG A 67 -17.99 -0.06 -1.84
N VAL A 68 -18.59 -0.03 -3.03
CA VAL A 68 -18.72 1.12 -3.95
C VAL A 68 -17.47 1.44 -4.77
N ILE A 69 -17.23 0.64 -5.82
CA ILE A 69 -16.80 1.27 -7.08
C ILE A 69 -18.10 1.72 -7.75
N SER A 70 -18.56 2.93 -7.45
CA SER A 70 -19.35 3.62 -8.47
C SER A 70 -18.39 3.85 -9.63
N SER A 71 -18.86 3.62 -10.85
CA SER A 71 -18.08 3.71 -12.09
C SER A 71 -17.31 5.02 -12.26
N GLN A 72 -17.60 6.06 -11.47
CA GLN A 72 -16.99 7.38 -11.53
C GLN A 72 -15.60 7.47 -10.90
N VAL A 73 -15.30 6.71 -9.84
CA VAL A 73 -13.97 6.74 -9.19
C VAL A 73 -12.94 6.02 -10.06
N LEU A 74 -13.32 4.89 -10.67
CA LEU A 74 -12.43 4.16 -11.57
C LEU A 74 -12.09 4.98 -12.83
N LYS A 75 -13.04 5.78 -13.32
CA LYS A 75 -12.86 6.61 -14.52
C LYS A 75 -11.81 7.71 -14.29
N ARG A 76 -11.82 8.37 -13.14
CA ARG A 76 -10.84 9.43 -12.79
C ARG A 76 -9.39 8.95 -12.69
N PHE A 77 -9.16 7.66 -12.44
CA PHE A 77 -7.81 7.11 -12.37
C PHE A 77 -7.28 6.60 -13.72
N ILE A 78 -8.16 6.14 -14.61
CA ILE A 78 -7.78 5.73 -15.99
C ILE A 78 -7.42 6.98 -16.83
N ASP A 79 -8.13 8.09 -16.61
CA ASP A 79 -7.91 9.34 -17.34
C ASP A 79 -6.61 10.09 -16.93
N PHE A 80 -5.80 9.56 -16.00
CA PHE A 80 -4.50 10.13 -15.59
C PHE A 80 -3.28 9.45 -16.27
N HIS A 81 -3.51 8.46 -17.14
CA HIS A 81 -2.46 7.71 -17.85
C HIS A 81 -2.52 7.86 -19.37
N TYR A 82 -2.99 8.99 -19.88
CA TYR A 82 -2.73 9.47 -21.25
C TYR A 82 -2.50 10.98 -21.26
#